data_AF-A0ABD4Z7Z9-F1
#
_entry.id   AF-A0ABD4Z7Z9-F1
#
_cell.length_a   1.000
_cell.length_b   1.000
_cell.length_c   1.000
_cell.angle_alpha   90.00
_cell.angle_beta   90.00
_cell.angle_gamma   90.00
#
_symmetry.space_group_name_H-M   'P 1'
#
loop_
_entity.id
_entity.type
_entity.pdbx_description
1 polymer ?
#
loop_
_entity_poly.entity_id
_entity_poly.type
_entity_poly.pdbx_seq_one_letter_code
_entity_poly.pdbx_strand_id
1 'polypeptide(L)'
;MSDIMIEKRRRKKRKLMITDNKVVFRKRLEHQVELSPEVSEWAKANLDLLDWLVFDSAIASSLRHPHSVRTLIYLLYARANGIPIAQIAKAIDVAHEQLYRLERLLSRAGIKDFVYKMLKPLPKQQ
;
A
#
# COMPACT_ATOMS: atom_id res chain seq x y z
N MET A 1 9.43 -22.99 4.47
CA MET A 1 8.82 -21.66 4.24
C MET A 1 9.95 -20.66 4.37
N SER A 2 10.32 -19.98 3.29
CA SER A 2 11.37 -18.97 3.32
C SER A 2 10.88 -17.79 4.16
N ASP A 3 11.55 -17.48 5.26
CA ASP A 3 11.27 -16.28 6.05
C ASP A 3 11.54 -15.05 5.19
N ILE A 4 10.48 -14.37 4.77
CA ILE A 4 10.58 -13.09 4.07
C ILE A 4 10.96 -12.06 5.12
N MET A 5 12.27 -11.82 5.30
CA MET A 5 12.74 -10.71 6.12
C MET A 5 12.46 -9.39 5.39
N ILE A 6 11.74 -8.47 6.06
CA ILE A 6 11.65 -7.07 5.65
C ILE A 6 13.02 -6.42 5.90
N GLU A 7 13.94 -6.57 4.96
CA GLU A 7 15.17 -5.78 4.97
C GLU A 7 14.85 -4.35 4.53
N LYS A 8 14.69 -3.44 5.50
CA LYS A 8 14.63 -2.00 5.21
C LYS A 8 16.01 -1.52 4.83
N ARG A 9 16.21 -1.19 3.55
CA ARG A 9 17.43 -0.51 3.11
C ARG A 9 17.41 0.91 3.66
N ARG A 10 18.53 1.38 4.22
CA ARG A 10 18.64 2.76 4.72
C ARG A 10 18.67 3.72 3.53
N ARG A 11 17.52 4.29 3.16
CA ARG A 11 17.39 5.19 1.99
C ARG A 11 17.41 6.65 2.44
N LYS A 12 18.48 7.40 2.11
CA LYS A 12 18.59 8.85 2.45
C LYS A 12 17.54 9.74 1.76
N LYS A 13 17.03 9.35 0.58
CA LYS A 13 16.16 10.20 -0.27
C LYS A 13 14.78 9.62 -0.59
N ARG A 14 14.58 8.31 -0.44
CA ARG A 14 13.35 7.61 -0.83
C ARG A 14 12.57 7.20 0.39
N LYS A 15 11.41 7.82 0.57
CA LYS A 15 10.55 7.62 1.73
C LYS A 15 9.09 7.78 1.32
N LEU A 16 8.23 6.96 1.92
CA LEU A 16 6.79 7.13 1.95
C LEU A 16 6.43 7.77 3.29
N MET A 17 5.61 8.80 3.24
CA MET A 17 5.16 9.55 4.39
C MET A 17 3.65 9.78 4.25
N ILE A 18 2.95 9.85 5.36
CA ILE A 18 1.56 10.30 5.39
C ILE A 18 1.53 11.64 6.10
N THR A 19 1.14 12.69 5.40
CA THR A 19 0.99 14.06 5.93
C THR A 19 -0.48 14.45 5.79
N ASP A 20 -1.13 14.76 6.90
CA ASP A 20 -2.58 14.96 6.96
C ASP A 20 -3.34 13.77 6.35
N ASN A 21 -3.98 13.99 5.20
CA ASN A 21 -4.73 13.02 4.40
C ASN A 21 -4.05 12.72 3.05
N LYS A 22 -2.75 12.98 2.94
CA LYS A 22 -1.98 12.75 1.71
C LYS A 22 -0.90 11.71 1.94
N VAL A 23 -0.76 10.79 0.99
CA VAL A 23 0.48 10.00 0.87
C VAL A 23 1.47 10.79 0.03
N VAL A 24 2.63 11.06 0.62
CA VAL A 24 3.77 11.69 -0.03
C VAL A 24 4.83 10.64 -0.22
N PHE A 25 5.27 10.42 -1.46
CA PHE A 25 6.38 9.52 -1.72
C PHE A 25 7.37 10.13 -2.70
N ARG A 26 8.66 9.98 -2.37
CA ARG A 26 9.76 10.57 -3.14
C ARG A 26 10.57 9.47 -3.81
N LYS A 27 10.53 9.40 -5.15
CA LYS A 27 11.39 8.49 -5.96
C LYS A 27 12.51 9.26 -6.65
N ARG A 28 12.17 9.95 -7.74
CA ARG A 28 13.02 10.95 -8.43
C ARG A 28 12.45 12.34 -8.19
N LEU A 29 11.15 12.46 -8.41
CA LEU A 29 10.32 13.59 -8.01
C LEU A 29 9.54 13.22 -6.74
N GLU A 30 9.02 14.25 -6.09
CA GLU A 30 8.00 14.09 -5.05
C GLU A 30 6.64 13.96 -5.70
N HIS A 31 5.85 13.02 -5.20
CA HIS A 31 4.48 12.82 -5.61
C HIS A 31 3.58 12.84 -4.38
N GLN A 32 2.42 13.46 -4.54
CA GLN A 32 1.41 13.56 -3.49
C GLN A 32 0.09 13.04 -4.04
N VAL A 33 -0.60 12.24 -3.22
CA VAL A 33 -1.93 11.72 -3.58
C VAL A 33 -2.84 11.78 -2.37
N GLU A 34 -4.06 12.24 -2.59
CA GLU A 34 -5.08 12.32 -1.55
C GLU A 34 -5.65 10.94 -1.22
N LEU A 35 -5.86 10.74 0.07
CA LEU A 35 -6.53 9.60 0.69
C LEU A 35 -7.74 10.13 1.46
N SER A 36 -8.76 9.29 1.64
CA SER A 36 -9.81 9.60 2.61
C SER A 36 -9.21 9.61 4.04
N PRO A 37 -9.78 10.39 4.98
CA PRO A 37 -9.25 10.49 6.34
C PRO A 37 -9.03 9.14 7.02
N GLU A 38 -10.03 8.26 6.95
CA GLU A 38 -9.96 6.89 7.49
C GLU A 38 -8.80 6.08 6.91
N VAL A 39 -8.59 6.16 5.59
CA VAL A 39 -7.50 5.42 4.92
C VAL A 39 -6.14 6.03 5.25
N SER A 40 -6.07 7.35 5.49
CA SER A 40 -4.84 8.02 5.92
C SER A 40 -4.41 7.58 7.31
N GLU A 41 -5.35 7.44 8.25
CA GLU A 41 -5.10 6.92 9.60
C GLU A 41 -4.63 5.47 9.56
N TRP A 42 -5.31 4.63 8.79
CA TRP A 42 -4.90 3.25 8.59
C TRP A 42 -3.50 3.14 7.95
N ALA A 43 -3.20 4.00 6.97
CA ALA A 43 -1.90 4.01 6.29
C ALA A 43 -0.78 4.43 7.25
N LYS A 44 -1.03 5.34 8.20
CA LYS A 44 -0.06 5.69 9.26
C LYS A 44 0.28 4.47 10.13
N ALA A 45 -0.71 3.66 10.50
CA ALA A 45 -0.50 2.45 11.31
C ALA A 45 0.28 1.34 10.59
N ASN A 46 0.24 1.34 9.24
CA ASN A 46 0.87 0.35 8.37
C ASN A 46 2.06 0.93 7.56
N LEU A 47 2.55 2.12 7.93
CA LEU A 47 3.51 2.90 7.15
C LEU A 47 4.77 2.12 6.77
N ASP A 48 5.30 1.33 7.70
CA ASP A 48 6.52 0.56 7.50
C ASP A 48 6.40 -0.50 6.40
N LEU A 49 5.26 -1.19 6.36
CA LEU A 49 4.97 -2.19 5.34
C LEU A 49 4.75 -1.52 3.98
N LEU A 50 4.02 -0.39 3.96
CA LEU A 50 3.79 0.40 2.75
C LEU A 50 5.09 0.95 2.18
N ASP A 51 5.98 1.50 3.00
CA ASP A 51 7.30 1.99 2.57
C ASP A 51 8.15 0.85 1.99
N TRP A 52 8.19 -0.30 2.67
CA TRP A 52 8.90 -1.46 2.13
C TRP A 52 8.33 -1.92 0.79
N LEU A 53 7.01 -2.02 0.65
CA LEU A 53 6.36 -2.40 -0.61
C LEU A 53 6.72 -1.46 -1.75
N VAL A 54 6.63 -0.15 -1.52
CA VAL A 54 6.83 0.87 -2.56
C VAL A 54 8.27 0.95 -3.05
N PHE A 55 9.25 0.52 -2.25
CA PHE A 55 10.65 0.81 -2.52
C PHE A 55 11.65 -0.34 -2.39
N ASP A 56 11.44 -1.33 -1.52
CA ASP A 56 12.38 -2.45 -1.31
C ASP A 56 11.82 -3.82 -1.71
N SER A 57 10.51 -3.96 -1.85
CA SER A 57 9.91 -5.24 -2.26
C SER A 57 10.24 -5.59 -3.72
N ALA A 58 10.07 -6.86 -4.06
CA ALA A 58 10.20 -7.38 -5.43
C ALA A 58 9.25 -6.68 -6.44
N ILE A 59 8.19 -6.00 -5.97
CA ILE A 59 7.23 -5.30 -6.82
C ILE A 59 7.45 -3.78 -6.87
N ALA A 60 8.46 -3.25 -6.18
CA ALA A 60 8.70 -1.82 -6.06
C ALA A 60 8.88 -1.09 -7.41
N SER A 61 9.40 -1.80 -8.42
CA SER A 61 9.56 -1.30 -9.79
C SER A 61 8.23 -1.09 -10.53
N SER A 62 7.19 -1.85 -10.17
CA SER A 62 5.83 -1.69 -10.69
C SER A 62 5.05 -0.58 -9.99
N LEU A 63 5.47 -0.18 -8.79
CA LEU A 63 4.82 0.86 -7.97
C LEU A 63 5.43 2.25 -8.18
N ARG A 64 5.77 2.61 -9.42
CA ARG A 64 6.43 3.90 -9.74
C ARG A 64 5.44 5.06 -9.88
N HIS A 65 4.19 4.78 -10.24
CA HIS A 65 3.18 5.80 -10.51
C HIS A 65 2.38 6.15 -9.23
N PRO A 66 2.03 7.43 -9.01
CA PRO A 66 1.20 7.84 -7.87
C PRO A 66 -0.12 7.09 -7.75
N HIS A 67 -0.82 6.91 -8.88
CA HIS A 67 -2.04 6.10 -8.90
C HIS A 67 -1.80 4.65 -8.48
N SER A 68 -0.70 4.01 -8.88
CA SER A 68 -0.41 2.63 -8.45
C SER A 68 -0.19 2.54 -6.93
N VAL A 69 0.46 3.54 -6.33
CA VAL A 69 0.66 3.61 -4.87
C VAL A 69 -0.68 3.83 -4.17
N ARG A 70 -1.51 4.76 -4.63
CA ARG A 70 -2.87 4.99 -4.11
C ARG A 70 -3.69 3.72 -4.18
N THR A 71 -3.81 3.10 -5.36
CA THR A 71 -4.59 1.88 -5.56
C THR A 71 -4.07 0.72 -4.71
N LEU A 72 -2.75 0.59 -4.52
CA LEU A 72 -2.19 -0.39 -3.58
C LEU A 72 -2.62 -0.13 -2.14
N ILE A 73 -2.54 1.12 -1.66
CA ILE A 73 -2.96 1.47 -0.31
C ILE A 73 -4.42 1.09 -0.09
N TYR A 74 -5.30 1.43 -1.04
CA TYR A 74 -6.72 1.09 -0.97
C TYR A 74 -6.99 -0.42 -1.05
N LEU A 75 -6.25 -1.16 -1.88
CA LEU A 75 -6.33 -2.62 -1.92
C LEU A 75 -6.01 -3.22 -0.55
N LEU A 76 -4.88 -2.82 0.04
CA LEU A 76 -4.43 -3.36 1.32
C LEU A 76 -5.35 -2.95 2.46
N TYR A 77 -5.84 -1.71 2.43
CA TYR A 77 -6.90 -1.24 3.32
C TYR A 77 -8.14 -2.13 3.26
N ALA A 78 -8.61 -2.45 2.04
CA ALA A 78 -9.76 -3.33 1.84
C ALA A 78 -9.55 -4.69 2.49
N ARG A 79 -8.36 -5.27 2.27
CA ARG A 79 -8.00 -6.60 2.76
C ARG A 79 -7.82 -6.63 4.27
N ALA A 80 -7.24 -5.59 4.86
CA ALA A 80 -7.08 -5.47 6.31
C ALA A 80 -8.43 -5.42 7.06
N ASN A 81 -9.48 -4.89 6.42
CA ASN A 81 -10.78 -4.65 7.04
C ASN A 81 -11.91 -5.54 6.48
N GLY A 82 -11.57 -6.56 5.68
CA GLY A 82 -12.57 -7.47 5.09
C GLY A 82 -13.54 -6.82 4.10
N ILE A 83 -13.20 -5.66 3.55
CA ILE A 83 -14.06 -4.90 2.64
C ILE A 83 -14.00 -5.54 1.24
N PRO A 84 -15.15 -5.77 0.58
CA PRO A 84 -15.17 -6.25 -0.80
C PRO A 84 -14.46 -5.30 -1.77
N ILE A 85 -13.64 -5.86 -2.66
CA ILE A 85 -12.90 -5.12 -3.70
C ILE A 85 -13.83 -4.22 -4.52
N ALA A 86 -15.07 -4.66 -4.76
CA ALA A 86 -16.03 -3.88 -5.52
C ALA A 86 -16.48 -2.58 -4.85
N GLN A 87 -16.57 -2.58 -3.52
CA GLN A 87 -16.94 -1.39 -2.77
C GLN A 87 -15.81 -0.36 -2.83
N ILE A 88 -14.56 -0.81 -2.66
CA ILE A 88 -13.39 0.06 -2.74
C ILE A 88 -13.15 0.58 -4.16
N ALA A 89 -13.28 -0.27 -5.18
CA ALA A 89 -13.15 0.12 -6.58
C ALA A 89 -14.08 1.30 -6.93
N LYS A 90 -15.34 1.21 -6.49
CA LYS A 90 -16.33 2.28 -6.65
C LYS A 90 -15.95 3.54 -5.86
N ALA A 91 -15.48 3.39 -4.62
CA ALA A 91 -15.13 4.52 -3.76
C ALA A 91 -13.97 5.38 -4.29
N ILE A 92 -13.04 4.80 -5.04
CA ILE A 92 -11.87 5.52 -5.58
C ILE A 92 -11.91 5.74 -7.09
N ASP A 93 -13.03 5.41 -7.72
CA ASP A 93 -13.28 5.49 -9.17
C ASP A 93 -12.21 4.79 -10.01
N VAL A 94 -12.02 3.48 -9.74
CA VAL A 94 -11.13 2.63 -10.54
C VAL A 94 -11.81 1.34 -10.94
N ALA A 95 -11.41 0.77 -12.08
CA ALA A 95 -11.86 -0.55 -12.47
C ALA A 95 -11.36 -1.63 -11.49
N HIS A 96 -12.21 -2.57 -11.09
CA HIS A 96 -11.89 -3.71 -10.21
C HIS A 96 -10.67 -4.49 -10.69
N GLU A 97 -10.53 -4.61 -12.02
CA GLU A 97 -9.41 -5.28 -12.67
C GLU A 97 -8.06 -4.65 -12.31
N GLN A 98 -7.99 -3.34 -12.04
CA GLN A 98 -6.76 -2.71 -11.56
C GLN A 98 -6.35 -3.24 -10.17
N LEU A 99 -7.31 -3.45 -9.27
CA LEU A 99 -7.07 -4.03 -7.95
C LEU A 99 -6.65 -5.50 -8.07
N TYR A 100 -7.33 -6.29 -8.91
CA TYR A 100 -6.95 -7.69 -9.15
C TYR A 100 -5.59 -7.85 -9.83
N ARG A 101 -5.18 -6.91 -10.69
CA ARG A 101 -3.82 -6.89 -11.25
C ARG A 101 -2.76 -6.71 -10.18
N LEU A 102 -3.01 -5.85 -9.18
CA LEU A 102 -2.12 -5.68 -8.04
C LEU A 102 -2.08 -6.92 -7.14
N GLU A 103 -3.21 -7.57 -6.88
CA GLU A 103 -3.22 -8.85 -6.15
C GLU A 103 -2.41 -9.94 -6.86
N ARG A 104 -2.57 -10.03 -8.19
CA ARG A 104 -1.78 -10.96 -9.02
C ARG A 104 -0.30 -10.59 -9.03
N LEU A 105 0.04 -9.31 -8.94
CA LEU A 105 1.42 -8.84 -8.82
C LEU A 105 2.04 -9.29 -7.48
N LEU A 106 1.33 -9.10 -6.36
CA LEU A 106 1.76 -9.60 -5.04
C LEU A 106 1.90 -11.13 -5.03
N SER A 107 0.96 -11.85 -5.67
CA SER A 107 0.97 -13.31 -5.76
C SER A 107 2.15 -13.82 -6.57
N ARG A 108 2.41 -13.23 -7.75
CA ARG A 108 3.54 -13.61 -8.61
C ARG A 108 4.89 -13.35 -7.96
N ALA A 109 4.99 -12.33 -7.12
CA ALA A 109 6.17 -12.05 -6.33
C ALA A 109 6.32 -12.94 -5.08
N GLY A 110 5.35 -13.82 -4.79
CA GLY A 110 5.39 -14.71 -3.62
C GLY A 110 5.19 -14.00 -2.27
N ILE A 111 4.74 -12.73 -2.27
CA ILE A 111 4.65 -11.89 -1.06
C ILE A 111 3.22 -11.67 -0.58
N LYS A 112 2.18 -12.07 -1.33
CA LYS A 112 0.78 -11.76 -1.00
C LYS A 112 0.40 -12.19 0.42
N ASP A 113 0.57 -13.46 0.73
CA ASP A 113 0.09 -14.02 2.01
C ASP A 113 0.86 -13.44 3.20
N PHE A 114 2.16 -13.19 3.01
CA PHE A 114 3.00 -12.48 3.97
C PHE A 114 2.49 -11.06 4.22
N VAL A 115 2.27 -10.29 3.16
CA VAL A 115 1.76 -8.92 3.25
C VAL A 115 0.42 -8.90 3.97
N TYR A 116 -0.52 -9.78 3.61
CA TYR A 116 -1.86 -9.80 4.19
C TYR A 116 -1.84 -10.16 5.69
N LYS A 117 -0.98 -11.08 6.11
CA LYS A 117 -0.79 -11.41 7.53
C LYS A 117 -0.23 -10.24 8.36
N MET A 118 0.56 -9.36 7.74
CA MET A 118 1.19 -8.22 8.40
C MET A 118 0.28 -6.97 8.47
N LEU A 119 -0.86 -6.98 7.77
CA LEU A 119 -1.79 -5.85 7.79
C LEU A 119 -2.45 -5.72 9.15
N LYS A 120 -2.38 -4.52 9.72
CA LYS A 120 -3.16 -4.16 10.90
C LYS A 120 -4.52 -3.64 10.44
N PRO A 121 -5.65 -4.07 11.03
CA PRO A 121 -6.96 -3.48 10.75
C PRO A 121 -7.01 -2.03 11.24
N LEU A 122 -8.10 -1.31 10.93
CA LEU A 122 -8.30 0.04 11.44
C LEU A 122 -8.16 0.04 12.98
N PRO A 123 -7.43 1.00 13.58
CA PRO A 123 -7.45 1.18 15.02
C PRO A 123 -8.91 1.41 15.43
N LYS A 124 -9.46 0.55 16.29
CA LYS A 124 -10.74 0.85 16.91
C LYS A 124 -10.53 2.10 17.75
N GLN A 125 -11.25 3.18 17.45
CA GLN A 125 -11.30 4.34 18.34
C GLN A 125 -11.85 3.83 19.68
N GLN A 126 -11.00 3.87 20.72
CA GLN A 126 -11.39 3.64 22.10
C GLN A 126 -12.02 4.90 22.66
#